data_AF-A0A084A6S9-F1
#
_entry.id   AF-A0A084A6S9-F1
#
_cell.length_a   1.000
_cell.length_b   1.000
_cell.length_c   1.000
_cell.angle_alpha   90.00
_cell.angle_beta   90.00
_cell.angle_gamma   90.00
#
_symmetry.space_group_name_H-M   'P 1'
#
loop_
_entity.id
_entity.type
_entity.pdbx_description
1 polymer ?
#
loop_
_entity_poly.entity_id
_entity_poly.type
_entity_poly.pdbx_seq_one_letter_code
_entity_poly.pdbx_strand_id
1 'polypeptide(L)'
;MNAMGSDYIREVNVVKSARVGYSKMLLGVYAYFIEHKQRNTLIWLPTDGDAENFMKSHVEPTIRDIPSLLALAPWYGKKHRDNTLTMKRFTNGRGFWCCRRTSFPYSESY
;
A
#
# COMPACT_ATOMS: atom_id res chain seq x y z
N MET A 1 -16.47 -5.31 -13.31
CA MET A 1 -17.22 -5.89 -12.19
C MET A 1 -16.37 -5.92 -10.91
N ASN A 2 -15.79 -4.78 -10.49
CA ASN A 2 -15.10 -4.61 -9.20
C ASN A 2 -15.01 -3.11 -8.91
N ALA A 3 -15.56 -2.64 -7.77
CA ALA A 3 -15.58 -1.20 -7.47
C ALA A 3 -14.17 -0.62 -7.25
N MET A 4 -13.29 -1.41 -6.64
CA MET A 4 -11.92 -0.98 -6.31
C MET A 4 -11.00 -0.88 -7.53
N GLY A 5 -11.19 -1.75 -8.54
CA GLY A 5 -10.30 -1.85 -9.71
C GLY A 5 -10.80 -1.20 -10.99
N SER A 6 -11.98 -0.57 -10.95
CA SER A 6 -12.60 0.11 -12.09
C SER A 6 -12.03 1.52 -12.24
N ASP A 7 -11.68 1.90 -13.46
CA ASP A 7 -11.14 3.24 -13.76
C ASP A 7 -12.24 4.32 -13.81
N TYR A 8 -13.51 3.90 -13.83
CA TYR A 8 -14.67 4.79 -13.79
C TYR A 8 -15.03 5.28 -12.39
N ILE A 9 -14.45 4.68 -11.35
CA ILE A 9 -14.81 4.97 -9.95
C ILE A 9 -13.63 5.69 -9.31
N ARG A 10 -13.87 6.94 -8.89
CA ARG A 10 -12.84 7.80 -8.29
C ARG A 10 -12.73 7.62 -6.79
N GLU A 11 -13.86 7.39 -6.12
CA GLU A 11 -13.93 7.29 -4.66
C GLU A 11 -14.84 6.13 -4.26
N VAL A 12 -14.38 5.35 -3.27
CA VAL A 12 -15.14 4.25 -2.69
C VAL A 12 -15.08 4.38 -1.18
N ASN A 13 -16.22 4.75 -0.59
CA ASN A 13 -16.36 4.85 0.86
C ASN A 13 -17.00 3.56 1.38
N VAL A 14 -16.24 2.81 2.18
CA VAL A 14 -16.69 1.54 2.77
C VAL A 14 -16.72 1.68 4.28
N VAL A 15 -17.92 1.60 4.86
CA VAL A 15 -18.08 1.38 6.30
C VAL A 15 -17.91 -0.11 6.56
N LYS A 16 -16.90 -0.46 7.35
CA LYS A 16 -16.58 -1.85 7.67
C LYS A 16 -16.62 -2.09 9.17
N SER A 17 -16.96 -3.32 9.55
CA SER A 17 -16.91 -3.79 10.94
C SER A 17 -15.47 -4.08 11.39
N ALA A 18 -15.24 -4.16 12.70
CA ALA A 18 -13.95 -4.55 13.25
C ALA A 18 -13.60 -6.02 12.90
N ARG A 19 -12.30 -6.33 12.78
CA ARG A 19 -11.74 -7.69 12.58
C ARG A 19 -12.22 -8.49 11.36
N VAL A 20 -12.81 -7.84 10.35
CA VAL A 20 -13.19 -8.49 9.07
C VAL A 20 -12.02 -8.79 8.12
N GLY A 21 -10.77 -8.53 8.54
CA GLY A 21 -9.60 -8.70 7.67
C GLY A 21 -9.48 -7.65 6.56
N TYR A 22 -10.18 -6.52 6.65
CA TYR A 22 -10.21 -5.49 5.61
C TYR A 22 -8.82 -5.00 5.19
N SER A 23 -7.91 -4.81 6.15
CA SER A 23 -6.54 -4.40 5.87
C SER A 23 -5.80 -5.38 4.95
N LYS A 24 -6.06 -6.69 5.09
CA LYS A 24 -5.47 -7.71 4.21
C LYS A 24 -6.12 -7.72 2.84
N MET A 25 -7.43 -7.48 2.76
CA MET A 25 -8.12 -7.31 1.47
C MET A 25 -7.58 -6.09 0.69
N LEU A 26 -7.35 -4.96 1.37
CA LEU A 26 -6.71 -3.78 0.76
C LEU A 26 -5.32 -4.11 0.20
N LEU A 27 -4.52 -4.89 0.93
CA LEU A 27 -3.20 -5.30 0.46
C LEU A 27 -3.26 -6.25 -0.74
N GLY A 28 -4.29 -7.10 -0.83
CA GLY A 28 -4.53 -7.95 -2.02
C GLY A 28 -4.86 -7.13 -3.26
N VAL A 29 -5.73 -6.12 -3.12
CA VAL A 29 -6.05 -5.18 -4.21
C VAL A 29 -4.81 -4.37 -4.62
N TYR A 30 -4.01 -3.96 -3.65
CA TYR A 30 -2.74 -3.28 -3.88
C TYR A 30 -1.74 -4.14 -4.67
N ALA A 31 -1.58 -5.42 -4.29
CA ALA A 31 -0.71 -6.36 -5.00
C ALA A 31 -1.11 -6.46 -6.48
N TYR A 32 -2.42 -6.57 -6.73
CA TYR A 32 -2.99 -6.60 -8.07
C TYR A 32 -2.67 -5.32 -8.86
N PHE A 33 -2.72 -4.14 -8.23
CA PHE A 33 -2.40 -2.87 -8.91
C PHE A 33 -0.93 -2.68 -9.24
N ILE A 34 -0.02 -3.22 -8.43
CA ILE A 34 1.41 -3.17 -8.75
C ILE A 34 1.75 -4.07 -9.92
N GLU A 35 1.25 -5.30 -9.89
CA GLU A 35 1.58 -6.32 -10.89
C GLU A 35 0.92 -6.01 -12.23
N HIS A 36 -0.41 -5.83 -12.25
CA HIS A 36 -1.16 -5.77 -13.51
C HIS A 36 -1.37 -4.36 -14.05
N LYS A 37 -1.59 -3.37 -13.18
CA LYS A 37 -1.86 -1.97 -13.60
C LYS A 37 -0.65 -1.04 -13.46
N GLN A 38 0.44 -1.51 -12.84
CA GLN A 38 1.62 -0.72 -12.52
C GLN A 38 1.28 0.66 -11.94
N ARG A 39 0.49 0.71 -10.86
CA ARG A 39 0.08 1.99 -10.24
C ARG A 39 0.86 2.31 -8.97
N ASN A 40 1.09 3.60 -8.77
CA ASN A 40 1.54 4.13 -7.48
C ASN A 40 0.40 4.09 -6.49
N THR A 41 0.70 3.67 -5.27
CA THR A 41 -0.31 3.45 -4.24
C THR A 41 0.17 3.98 -2.90
N LEU A 42 -0.77 4.50 -2.13
CA LEU A 42 -0.51 5.25 -0.92
C LEU A 42 -1.57 4.87 0.11
N ILE A 43 -1.11 4.47 1.29
CA ILE A 43 -1.98 4.20 2.44
C ILE A 43 -1.70 5.27 3.50
N TRP A 44 -2.79 5.89 3.97
CA TRP A 44 -2.75 6.90 5.01
C TRP A 44 -3.31 6.35 6.32
N LEU A 45 -2.57 6.56 7.41
CA LEU A 45 -3.01 6.27 8.78
C LEU A 45 -3.07 7.58 9.60
N PRO A 46 -3.82 7.61 10.71
CA PRO A 46 -3.94 8.80 11.54
C PRO A 46 -2.64 9.16 12.28
N THR A 47 -1.81 8.17 12.62
CA THR A 47 -0.58 8.35 13.42
C THR A 47 0.63 7.78 12.69
N ASP A 48 1.81 8.39 12.86
CA ASP A 48 3.07 7.87 12.30
C ASP A 48 3.44 6.50 12.88
N GLY A 49 3.26 6.30 14.18
CA GLY A 49 3.52 5.02 14.84
C GLY A 49 2.65 3.87 14.30
N ASP A 50 1.39 4.17 13.97
CA ASP A 50 0.50 3.18 13.34
C ASP A 50 0.94 2.88 11.91
N ALA A 51 1.40 3.88 11.16
CA ALA A 51 1.91 3.70 9.80
C ALA A 51 3.16 2.80 9.78
N GLU A 52 4.10 3.01 10.71
CA GLU A 52 5.28 2.16 10.86
C GLU A 52 4.91 0.73 11.28
N ASN A 53 4.00 0.58 12.24
CA ASN A 53 3.51 -0.72 12.69
C ASN A 53 2.79 -1.46 11.56
N PHE A 54 2.02 -0.74 10.74
CA PHE A 54 1.33 -1.31 9.58
C PHE A 54 2.32 -1.84 8.53
N MET A 55 3.40 -1.09 8.29
CA MET A 55 4.46 -1.48 7.36
C MET A 55 5.14 -2.79 7.79
N LYS A 56 5.57 -2.87 9.05
CA LYS A 56 6.26 -4.05 9.60
C LYS A 56 5.32 -5.25 9.74
N SER A 57 4.13 -5.04 10.30
CA SER A 57 3.22 -6.12 10.70
C SER A 57 2.36 -6.67 9.55
N HIS A 58 2.11 -5.86 8.52
CA HIS A 58 1.19 -6.23 7.46
C HIS A 58 1.79 -6.18 6.07
N VAL A 59 2.55 -5.15 5.73
CA VAL A 59 3.08 -4.98 4.37
C VAL A 59 4.25 -5.94 4.09
N GLU A 60 5.22 -6.03 4.99
CA GLU A 60 6.37 -6.94 4.86
C GLU A 60 6.00 -8.43 4.74
N PRO A 61 5.10 -8.99 5.58
CA PRO A 61 4.68 -10.36 5.39
C PRO A 61 3.90 -10.54 4.08
N THR A 62 3.11 -9.55 3.66
CA THR A 62 2.36 -9.68 2.39
C THR A 62 3.29 -9.70 1.16
N ILE A 63 4.39 -8.95 1.19
CA ILE A 63 5.42 -9.01 0.13
C ILE A 63 6.11 -10.38 0.12
N ARG A 64 6.29 -11.02 1.28
CA ARG A 64 6.83 -12.38 1.38
C ARG A 64 5.87 -13.44 0.85
N ASP A 65 4.61 -13.32 1.23
CA ASP A 65 3.59 -14.35 0.99
C ASP A 65 3.10 -14.36 -0.47
N ILE A 66 3.20 -13.22 -1.17
CA ILE A 66 2.77 -13.08 -2.57
C ILE A 66 4.00 -13.21 -3.48
N PRO A 67 4.18 -14.35 -4.20
CA PRO A 67 5.37 -14.61 -5.00
C PRO A 67 5.54 -13.59 -6.13
N SER A 68 4.45 -13.10 -6.72
CA SER A 68 4.48 -12.06 -7.74
C SER A 68 5.04 -10.73 -7.22
N LEU A 69 4.71 -10.33 -5.98
CA LEU A 69 5.28 -9.14 -5.36
C LEU A 69 6.73 -9.35 -4.94
N LEU A 70 7.06 -10.54 -4.46
CA LEU A 70 8.43 -10.88 -4.07
C LEU A 70 9.40 -10.79 -5.25
N ALA A 71 9.00 -11.28 -6.42
CA ALA A 71 9.77 -11.16 -7.66
C ALA A 71 10.04 -9.69 -8.05
N LEU A 72 9.14 -8.77 -7.67
CA LEU A 72 9.26 -7.33 -7.91
C LEU A 72 10.06 -6.59 -6.81
N ALA A 73 10.40 -7.27 -5.72
CA ALA A 73 11.10 -6.72 -4.57
C ALA A 73 12.48 -7.37 -4.38
N PRO A 74 13.48 -7.07 -5.24
CA PRO A 74 14.83 -7.66 -5.17
C PRO A 74 15.63 -7.19 -3.94
N TRP A 75 15.13 -6.17 -3.25
CA TRP A 75 15.66 -5.65 -2.00
C TRP A 75 15.11 -6.38 -0.76
N TYR A 76 14.17 -7.31 -0.92
CA TYR A 76 13.62 -8.06 0.21
C TYR A 76 14.75 -8.84 0.91
N GLY A 77 14.92 -8.62 2.22
CA GLY A 77 16.00 -9.21 3.01
C GLY A 77 17.37 -8.55 2.88
N LYS A 78 17.50 -7.45 2.11
CA LYS A 78 18.75 -6.68 1.96
C LYS A 78 18.56 -5.24 2.44
N LYS A 79 19.59 -4.67 3.06
CA LYS A 79 19.61 -3.24 3.42
C LYS A 79 19.79 -2.43 2.13
N HIS A 80 18.70 -1.88 1.61
CA HIS A 80 18.68 -1.14 0.34
C HIS A 80 18.04 0.24 0.54
N ARG A 81 18.53 1.26 -0.19
CA ARG A 81 18.02 2.64 -0.10
C ARG A 81 16.54 2.76 -0.46
N ASP A 82 16.07 1.88 -1.34
CA ASP A 82 14.69 1.83 -1.85
C ASP A 82 13.70 1.07 -0.95
N ASN A 83 14.18 0.52 0.18
CA ASN A 83 13.37 -0.13 1.20
C ASN A 83 13.43 0.69 2.50
N THR A 84 12.65 1.76 2.57
CA THR A 84 12.49 2.55 3.79
C THR A 84 11.16 2.21 4.48
N LEU A 85 11.07 2.56 5.76
CA LEU A 85 9.84 2.36 6.55
C LEU A 85 8.66 3.17 6.01
N THR A 86 8.92 4.26 5.31
CA THR A 86 7.90 5.14 4.72
C THR A 86 7.61 4.82 3.25
N MET A 87 8.58 4.25 2.53
CA MET A 87 8.48 3.98 1.10
C MET A 87 9.15 2.68 0.69
N LYS A 88 8.43 1.85 -0.05
CA LYS A 88 8.95 0.64 -0.72
C LYS A 88 8.85 0.83 -2.23
N ARG A 89 9.99 0.86 -2.93
CA ARG A 89 10.03 1.02 -4.40
C ARG A 89 10.32 -0.30 -5.09
N PHE A 90 9.43 -0.74 -5.95
CA PHE A 90 9.55 -2.00 -6.69
C PHE A 90 10.34 -1.82 -7.99
N THR A 91 10.84 -2.92 -8.56
CA THR A 91 11.58 -2.94 -9.84
C THR A 91 10.79 -2.35 -11.01
N ASN A 92 9.46 -2.42 -10.94
CA ASN A 92 8.55 -1.80 -11.90
C ASN A 92 8.54 -0.25 -11.83
N GLY A 93 9.43 0.35 -11.05
CA GLY A 93 9.54 1.81 -10.86
C GLY A 93 8.42 2.41 -10.01
N ARG A 94 7.45 1.60 -9.57
CA ARG A 94 6.32 2.03 -8.73
C ARG A 94 6.67 1.96 -7.26
N GLY A 95 6.21 2.97 -6.54
CA GLY A 95 6.37 3.14 -5.11
C GLY A 95 5.09 2.80 -4.36
N PHE A 96 5.30 2.27 -3.18
CA PHE A 96 4.29 2.19 -2.15
C PHE A 96 4.67 3.06 -1.00
N TRP A 97 3.73 3.90 -0.58
CA TRP A 97 3.90 4.83 0.53
C TRP A 97 2.94 4.50 1.66
N CYS A 98 3.46 4.55 2.89
CA CYS A 98 2.66 4.49 4.11
C CYS A 98 3.02 5.70 4.95
N CYS A 99 2.08 6.64 5.07
CA CYS A 99 2.34 7.94 5.68
C CYS A 99 1.20 8.35 6.61
N ARG A 100 1.45 9.35 7.46
CA ARG A 100 0.43 9.97 8.32
C ARG A 100 -0.30 11.10 7.62
N ARG A 101 -1.64 11.13 7.68
CA ARG A 101 -2.50 12.07 6.94
C ARG A 101 -2.05 13.55 6.90
N THR A 102 -1.35 14.07 7.91
CA THR A 102 -0.90 15.47 7.94
C THR A 102 0.44 15.75 7.25
N SER A 103 1.16 14.75 6.73
CA SER A 103 2.48 14.96 6.10
C SER A 103 2.44 15.29 4.60
N PHE A 104 1.25 15.35 4.00
CA PHE A 104 1.04 15.97 2.68
C PHE A 104 0.19 17.24 2.85
N PRO A 105 0.71 18.44 2.50
CA PRO A 105 -0.12 19.62 2.42
C PRO A 105 -1.03 19.46 1.20
N TYR A 106 -2.28 19.04 1.40
CA TYR A 106 -3.34 19.32 0.45
C TYR A 106 -4.29 20.31 1.09
N SER A 107 -4.26 21.51 0.53
CA SER A 107 -5.22 22.60 0.67
C SER A 107 -6.65 22.08 0.80
N GLU A 108 -7.38 22.64 1.75
CA GLU A 108 -8.83 22.80 1.67
C GLU A 108 -9.19 23.32 0.28
N SER A 109 -9.75 22.46 -0.55
CA SER A 109 -10.44 22.80 -1.78
C SER A 109 -11.28 21.59 -2.15
N TYR A 110 -12.40 21.43 -1.45
CA TYR A 110 -13.76 21.25 -1.97
C TYR A 110 -14.73 21.19 -0.79
#